data_AF-A0A327HJV9-F1
#
_entry.id   AF-A0A327HJV9-F1
#
_cell.length_a   1.000
_cell.length_b   1.000
_cell.length_c   1.000
_cell.angle_alpha   90.00
_cell.angle_beta   90.00
_cell.angle_gamma   90.00
#
_symmetry.space_group_name_H-M   'P 1'
#
loop_
_entity.id
_entity.type
_entity.pdbx_description
1 polymer ?
#
loop_
_entity_poly.entity_id
_entity_poly.type
_entity_poly.pdbx_seq_one_letter_code
_entity_poly.pdbx_strand_id
1 'polypeptide(L)'
;MAEEFEDSRGLIELLVESGKLPSFDLPVDVVCFESQYRTRKFTNSKRHAMSQPLSSAMGQWLPGRRLVVEKIIYEIYGLLVPYVPSDVNETINDVNKLNRFNYFMNQPGNEKFLVLCGICNHVLDNNDQPISKLDPAQKEIAVEGGQCPTCNSENEFLELRWIKPPGYGPKVMVSGNRNGNQEPKTEDSQFGKNNLSGNSGRVRWPIQYGADSANYEKIRTIEIDKFLGVRRTDGLQRLTQIVGEPWAVDGSEIDEYGFQICEDCGAFNQNSNHERPYPVIGLKSEEEKENWKKNKSVSCTGEALSLLLGRPFQSSILSISIPLGGMMKNPIEFIDGTKETRRIKSSFEMAGFTLGRVIIDEVCKYHRLKENEFDCDVRFNRIGDETNLEIFFFETSDGGSGNLESFWPFILGMFAEDQYIQSSPQMQGFELGSAAVCRSVEDRLNGSSCKVLVPNEDGKFDKYESYACEKACNGCLLDYRNSASERRLHREKAYHLFLYMQGRLDDLQNPSKLNLSSALIQFSNRIREEEDWNVSPEMENGKLVRVKITDDLDELVVVEVVSDLINPVEELDIERFAFDRLIRNPDPVLEELEELFDL
;
A
#
# COMPACT_ATOMS: atom_id res chain seq x y z
N MET A 1 -17.68 41.43 -36.97
CA MET A 1 -18.13 41.57 -35.58
C MET A 1 -17.44 40.49 -34.80
N ALA A 2 -16.38 40.85 -34.09
CA ALA A 2 -15.79 39.96 -33.08
C ALA A 2 -16.59 40.23 -31.81
N GLU A 3 -17.38 39.26 -31.36
CA GLU A 3 -17.90 39.27 -30.00
C GLU A 3 -16.70 39.04 -29.08
N GLU A 4 -16.31 40.10 -28.38
CA GLU A 4 -15.44 40.00 -27.21
C GLU A 4 -16.18 39.15 -26.17
N PHE A 5 -15.78 37.89 -26.05
CA PHE A 5 -16.08 37.09 -24.87
C PHE A 5 -15.31 37.74 -23.71
N GLU A 6 -15.94 38.71 -23.03
CA GLU A 6 -15.52 39.13 -21.70
C GLU A 6 -15.76 37.95 -20.76
N ASP A 7 -14.72 37.14 -20.58
CA ASP A 7 -14.66 36.18 -19.51
C ASP A 7 -14.59 36.94 -18.18
N SER A 8 -15.71 37.00 -17.47
CA SER A 8 -15.86 37.76 -16.22
C SER A 8 -15.20 37.09 -15.01
N ARG A 9 -14.59 35.91 -15.19
CA ARG A 9 -13.94 35.14 -14.11
C ARG A 9 -12.59 35.74 -13.78
N GLY A 10 -12.25 35.77 -12.48
CA GLY A 10 -10.93 36.19 -12.04
C GLY A 10 -9.85 35.22 -12.51
N LEU A 11 -8.61 35.72 -12.72
CA LEU A 11 -7.46 34.88 -13.07
C LEU A 11 -7.30 33.68 -12.11
N ILE A 12 -7.61 33.86 -10.83
CA ILE A 12 -7.57 32.78 -9.83
C ILE A 12 -8.64 31.72 -10.12
N GLU A 13 -9.88 32.10 -10.42
CA GLU A 13 -10.95 31.16 -10.79
C GLU A 13 -10.59 30.38 -12.06
N LEU A 14 -10.05 31.08 -13.07
CA LEU A 14 -9.51 30.45 -14.29
C LEU A 14 -8.36 29.48 -14.00
N LEU A 15 -7.47 29.80 -13.06
CA LEU A 15 -6.37 28.92 -12.66
C LEU A 15 -6.85 27.73 -11.81
N VAL A 16 -7.87 27.90 -10.97
CA VAL A 16 -8.53 26.82 -10.21
C VAL A 16 -9.25 25.87 -11.17
N GLU A 17 -10.12 26.39 -12.03
CA GLU A 17 -10.89 25.60 -13.01
C GLU A 17 -9.99 24.89 -14.03
N SER A 18 -8.85 25.49 -14.38
CA SER A 18 -7.89 24.85 -15.29
C SER A 18 -6.89 23.91 -14.59
N GLY A 19 -6.98 23.75 -13.27
CA GLY A 19 -6.05 22.92 -12.49
C GLY A 19 -4.60 23.45 -12.51
N LYS A 20 -4.41 24.75 -12.75
CA LYS A 20 -3.12 25.42 -12.96
C LYS A 20 -2.68 26.31 -11.80
N LEU A 21 -3.37 26.29 -10.67
CA LEU A 21 -2.79 26.91 -9.48
C LEU A 21 -1.43 26.24 -9.19
N PRO A 22 -0.35 27.01 -9.04
CA PRO A 22 0.89 26.44 -8.56
C PRO A 22 0.62 25.94 -7.15
N SER A 23 0.60 24.62 -6.96
CA SER A 23 0.75 24.00 -5.65
C SER A 23 2.13 24.39 -5.13
N PHE A 24 2.21 25.53 -4.44
CA PHE A 24 3.35 25.85 -3.59
C PHE A 24 3.22 24.99 -2.33
N ASP A 25 3.40 23.68 -2.50
CA ASP A 25 3.50 22.75 -1.41
C ASP A 25 4.89 22.97 -0.80
N LEU A 26 5.01 23.97 0.08
CA LEU A 26 6.17 24.09 0.95
C LEU A 26 6.07 22.91 1.92
N PRO A 27 6.89 21.85 1.78
CA PRO A 27 6.76 20.70 2.64
C PRO A 27 6.91 21.15 4.10
N VAL A 28 5.81 21.06 4.86
CA VAL A 28 5.78 21.40 6.29
C VAL A 28 6.74 20.50 7.06
N ASP A 29 6.93 19.28 6.55
CA ASP A 29 7.80 18.25 7.10
C ASP A 29 8.88 17.82 6.11
N VAL A 30 10.09 18.29 6.36
CA VAL A 30 11.28 17.94 5.60
C VAL A 30 12.19 17.08 6.44
N VAL A 31 12.71 16.01 5.85
CA VAL A 31 13.69 15.13 6.50
C VAL A 31 15.04 15.22 5.81
N CYS A 32 16.10 15.17 6.60
CA CYS A 32 17.46 15.28 6.13
C CYS A 32 18.02 13.90 5.76
N PHE A 33 18.70 13.84 4.62
CA PHE A 33 19.61 12.76 4.26
C PHE A 33 21.02 13.30 4.39
N GLU A 34 21.80 12.79 5.35
CA GLU A 34 23.17 13.25 5.56
C GLU A 34 24.14 12.08 5.58
N SER A 35 24.99 12.01 4.55
CA SER A 35 26.05 11.01 4.47
C SER A 35 27.37 11.56 4.99
N GLN A 36 28.02 10.76 5.83
CA GLN A 36 29.35 11.07 6.33
C GLN A 36 30.28 9.88 6.07
N TYR A 37 31.47 10.16 5.53
CA TYR A 37 32.47 9.13 5.24
C TYR A 37 33.85 9.58 5.73
N ARG A 38 34.68 8.59 6.05
CA ARG A 38 36.03 8.82 6.59
C ARG A 38 37.06 8.61 5.49
N THR A 39 37.93 9.61 5.28
CA THR A 39 39.13 9.45 4.44
C THR A 39 40.36 9.15 5.31
N ARG A 40 41.40 8.52 4.72
CA ARG A 40 42.69 8.21 5.41
C ARG A 40 43.38 9.43 6.03
N LYS A 41 43.05 10.66 5.61
CA LYS A 41 43.69 11.92 6.06
C LYS A 41 42.89 12.71 7.11
N PHE A 42 42.03 12.06 7.90
CA PHE A 42 41.40 12.64 9.10
C PHE A 42 40.41 13.79 8.90
N THR A 43 39.78 13.92 7.74
CA THR A 43 38.63 14.81 7.59
C THR A 43 37.37 13.99 7.36
N ASN A 44 36.45 14.02 8.34
CA ASN A 44 35.04 13.71 8.10
C ASN A 44 34.54 14.77 7.14
N SER A 45 34.48 14.45 5.86
CA SER A 45 33.82 15.30 4.88
C SER A 45 32.35 14.87 4.83
N LYS A 46 31.43 15.76 5.22
CA LYS A 46 30.04 15.66 4.77
C LYS A 46 30.09 15.57 3.26
N ARG A 47 29.58 14.49 2.67
CA ARG A 47 29.60 14.39 1.21
C ARG A 47 28.34 15.02 0.63
N HIS A 48 27.19 14.59 1.13
CA HIS A 48 25.89 15.10 0.69
C HIS A 48 24.95 15.29 1.87
N ALA A 49 24.36 16.48 1.90
CA ALA A 49 23.17 16.82 2.65
C ALA A 49 22.10 17.16 1.61
N MET A 50 21.00 16.41 1.59
CA MET A 50 19.84 16.74 0.79
C MET A 50 18.58 16.62 1.64
N SER A 51 17.54 17.29 1.20
CA SER A 51 16.28 17.37 1.91
C SER A 51 15.14 16.96 0.99
N GLN A 52 14.21 16.17 1.51
CA GLN A 52 13.01 15.76 0.79
C GLN A 52 11.79 15.87 1.71
N PRO A 53 10.58 16.05 1.15
CA PRO A 53 9.35 15.86 1.89
C PRO A 53 9.35 14.49 2.57
N LEU A 54 9.00 14.42 3.86
CA LEU A 54 9.06 13.18 4.63
C LEU A 54 8.19 12.07 4.02
N SER A 55 7.06 12.40 3.39
CA SER A 55 6.21 11.45 2.67
C SER A 55 6.95 10.70 1.56
N SER A 56 7.72 11.43 0.75
CA SER A 56 8.54 10.86 -0.33
C SER A 56 9.71 10.05 0.24
N ALA A 57 10.38 10.58 1.27
CA ALA A 57 11.50 9.93 1.91
C ALA A 57 11.10 8.58 2.54
N MET A 58 9.94 8.49 3.19
CA MET A 58 9.42 7.24 3.75
C MET A 58 9.16 6.16 2.68
N GLY A 59 8.86 6.54 1.43
CA GLY A 59 8.74 5.58 0.32
C GLY A 59 10.08 5.22 -0.34
N GLN A 60 11.07 6.13 -0.32
CA GLN A 60 12.31 5.99 -1.08
C GLN A 60 13.50 5.53 -0.23
N TRP A 61 13.63 6.03 1.00
CA TRP A 61 14.78 5.88 1.89
C TRP A 61 14.54 4.82 2.96
N LEU A 62 13.96 3.68 2.57
CA LEU A 62 13.72 2.57 3.49
C LEU A 62 14.99 1.81 3.85
N PRO A 63 15.03 1.16 5.02
CA PRO A 63 16.18 0.35 5.45
C PRO A 63 16.68 -0.60 4.38
N GLY A 64 18.01 -0.64 4.16
CA GLY A 64 18.64 -1.51 3.17
C GLY A 64 18.45 -1.10 1.70
N ARG A 65 17.68 -0.05 1.40
CA ARG A 65 17.58 0.46 0.02
C ARG A 65 18.87 1.14 -0.41
N ARG A 66 19.21 0.92 -1.68
CA ARG A 66 20.32 1.57 -2.36
C ARG A 66 19.83 2.80 -3.10
N LEU A 67 20.54 3.91 -2.91
CA LEU A 67 20.26 5.19 -3.57
C LEU A 67 21.51 5.64 -4.31
N VAL A 68 21.32 6.16 -5.51
CA VAL A 68 22.42 6.73 -6.29
C VAL A 68 22.29 8.25 -6.24
N VAL A 69 23.25 8.90 -5.59
CA VAL A 69 23.33 10.37 -5.49
C VAL A 69 24.66 10.79 -6.09
N GLU A 70 24.63 11.64 -7.11
CA GLU A 70 25.83 12.11 -7.83
C GLU A 70 26.75 10.95 -8.27
N LYS A 71 26.15 9.90 -8.86
CA LYS A 71 26.80 8.64 -9.28
C LYS A 71 27.39 7.80 -8.14
N ILE A 72 27.26 8.19 -6.89
CA ILE A 72 27.75 7.43 -5.73
C ILE A 72 26.60 6.61 -5.17
N ILE A 73 26.88 5.34 -4.89
CA ILE A 73 25.90 4.44 -4.29
C ILE A 73 25.93 4.56 -2.76
N TYR A 74 24.76 4.80 -2.20
CA TYR A 74 24.47 4.86 -0.78
C TYR A 74 23.56 3.70 -0.39
N GLU A 75 23.73 3.16 0.80
CA GLU A 75 22.78 2.22 1.43
C GLU A 75 22.19 2.89 2.66
N ILE A 76 20.87 2.89 2.80
CA ILE A 76 20.20 3.40 4.00
C ILE A 76 20.52 2.48 5.18
N TYR A 77 21.32 3.00 6.12
CA TYR A 77 21.94 2.20 7.18
C TYR A 77 21.37 2.50 8.58
N GLY A 78 20.82 3.69 8.81
CA GLY A 78 20.16 4.01 10.07
C GLY A 78 19.43 5.34 10.04
N LEU A 79 18.86 5.69 11.18
CA LEU A 79 18.30 7.01 11.45
C LEU A 79 19.37 7.97 11.95
N LEU A 80 19.21 9.24 11.61
CA LEU A 80 20.10 10.31 12.01
C LEU A 80 19.35 11.29 12.90
N VAL A 81 19.86 11.47 14.13
CA VAL A 81 19.48 12.58 15.01
C VAL A 81 20.50 13.70 14.80
N PRO A 82 20.12 14.79 14.09
CA PRO A 82 21.09 15.78 13.62
C PRO A 82 21.72 16.56 14.78
N TYR A 83 20.96 16.86 15.84
CA TYR A 83 21.39 17.67 16.97
C TYR A 83 20.96 17.09 18.31
N VAL A 84 21.85 17.17 19.30
CA VAL A 84 21.55 16.92 20.73
C VAL A 84 22.06 18.11 21.56
N PRO A 85 21.45 18.48 22.71
CA PRO A 85 21.84 19.67 23.48
C PRO A 85 23.32 19.75 23.89
N SER A 86 23.98 18.60 24.03
CA SER A 86 25.41 18.50 24.31
C SER A 86 26.30 18.98 23.16
N ASP A 87 25.76 19.15 21.95
CA ASP A 87 26.46 19.77 20.83
C ASP A 87 26.68 21.28 21.06
N VAL A 88 25.86 21.93 21.90
CA VAL A 88 25.95 23.36 22.23
C VAL A 88 26.58 23.60 23.60
N ASN A 89 26.25 22.77 24.60
CA ASN A 89 26.82 22.86 25.94
C ASN A 89 27.92 21.81 26.16
N GLU A 90 29.16 22.28 26.22
CA GLU A 90 30.38 21.48 26.42
C GLU A 90 30.45 20.65 27.72
N THR A 91 29.50 20.85 28.63
CA THR A 91 29.38 20.21 29.95
C THR A 91 28.35 19.07 30.01
N ILE A 92 27.55 18.86 28.96
CA ILE A 92 26.54 17.79 28.92
C ILE A 92 27.19 16.50 28.36
N ASN A 93 27.09 15.43 29.16
CA ASN A 93 27.63 14.06 29.00
C ASN A 93 27.93 13.59 27.56
N ASP A 94 29.16 13.09 27.37
CA ASP A 94 29.65 12.40 26.16
C ASP A 94 28.75 11.23 25.73
N VAL A 95 27.99 10.64 26.67
CA VAL A 95 27.05 9.54 26.43
C VAL A 95 25.91 9.94 25.48
N ASN A 96 25.34 11.14 25.57
CA ASN A 96 24.24 11.56 24.68
C ASN A 96 24.74 11.83 23.24
N LYS A 97 26.00 12.27 23.09
CA LYS A 97 26.63 12.43 21.77
C LYS A 97 26.90 11.08 21.12
N LEU A 98 27.21 10.09 21.94
CA LEU A 98 27.41 8.72 21.52
C LEU A 98 26.06 8.08 21.16
N ASN A 99 25.09 8.08 22.07
CA ASN A 99 23.78 7.44 21.96
C ASN A 99 22.68 8.46 21.61
N ARG A 100 22.81 9.09 20.43
CA ARG A 100 21.89 10.16 20.01
C ARG A 100 20.46 9.69 19.82
N PHE A 101 20.28 8.44 19.39
CA PHE A 101 18.95 7.90 19.15
C PHE A 101 18.25 7.57 20.48
N ASN A 102 18.98 7.02 21.46
CA ASN A 102 18.45 6.85 22.81
C ASN A 102 18.01 8.19 23.42
N TYR A 103 18.83 9.23 23.28
CA TYR A 103 18.44 10.58 23.70
C TYR A 103 17.14 11.04 23.03
N PHE A 104 17.02 10.84 21.72
CA PHE A 104 15.83 11.18 20.94
C PHE A 104 14.59 10.43 21.42
N MET A 105 14.69 9.12 21.63
CA MET A 105 13.58 8.30 22.13
C MET A 105 13.10 8.75 23.51
N ASN A 106 14.02 9.19 24.37
CA ASN A 106 13.71 9.69 25.71
C ASN A 106 13.11 11.11 25.73
N GLN A 107 12.98 11.79 24.59
CA GLN A 107 12.28 13.08 24.55
C GLN A 107 10.76 12.89 24.44
N PRO A 108 9.96 13.69 25.17
CA PRO A 108 8.51 13.63 25.10
C PRO A 108 7.96 13.79 23.67
N GLY A 109 7.07 12.89 23.25
CA GLY A 109 6.34 12.97 21.98
C GLY A 109 7.02 12.35 20.76
N ASN A 110 8.27 11.86 20.89
CA ASN A 110 8.98 11.18 19.80
C ASN A 110 8.55 9.72 19.65
N GLU A 111 8.42 9.02 20.77
CA GLU A 111 7.82 7.69 20.83
C GLU A 111 6.30 7.79 20.78
N LYS A 112 5.70 7.01 19.88
CA LYS A 112 4.28 7.00 19.61
C LYS A 112 3.78 5.57 19.44
N PHE A 113 2.46 5.41 19.56
CA PHE A 113 1.84 4.10 19.52
C PHE A 113 0.70 4.05 18.49
N LEU A 114 0.46 2.86 17.96
CA LEU A 114 -0.73 2.48 17.21
C LEU A 114 -1.36 1.29 17.92
N VAL A 115 -2.69 1.31 18.08
CA VAL A 115 -3.42 0.22 18.70
C VAL A 115 -4.32 -0.42 17.64
N LEU A 116 -4.00 -1.66 17.25
CA LEU A 116 -4.55 -2.34 16.07
C LEU A 116 -5.25 -3.64 16.43
N CYS A 117 -6.42 -3.89 15.85
CA CYS A 117 -7.05 -5.20 15.95
C CYS A 117 -6.23 -6.22 15.15
N GLY A 118 -5.78 -7.30 15.79
CA GLY A 118 -4.98 -8.35 15.14
C GLY A 118 -5.70 -9.13 14.02
N ILE A 119 -7.04 -9.05 13.94
CA ILE A 119 -7.83 -9.72 12.88
C ILE A 119 -8.09 -8.76 11.72
N CYS A 120 -8.80 -7.66 11.96
CA CYS A 120 -9.26 -6.79 10.88
C CYS A 120 -8.33 -5.62 10.59
N ASN A 121 -7.28 -5.38 11.40
CA ASN A 121 -6.41 -4.20 11.35
C ASN A 121 -7.13 -2.86 11.61
N HIS A 122 -8.32 -2.89 12.24
CA HIS A 122 -8.96 -1.66 12.71
C HIS A 122 -8.08 -0.95 13.73
N VAL A 123 -8.02 0.38 13.66
CA VAL A 123 -7.13 1.21 14.47
C VAL A 123 -7.95 1.99 15.47
N LEU A 124 -7.71 1.75 16.76
CA LEU A 124 -8.38 2.51 17.82
C LEU A 124 -7.90 3.95 17.82
N ASP A 125 -8.78 4.85 18.26
CA ASP A 125 -8.38 6.22 18.51
C ASP A 125 -7.54 6.29 19.78
N ASN A 126 -6.23 6.31 19.61
CA ASN A 126 -5.29 6.37 20.71
C ASN A 126 -4.52 7.68 20.78
N ASN A 127 -4.69 8.61 19.82
CA ASN A 127 -3.93 9.87 19.76
C ASN A 127 -2.42 9.71 20.02
N ASP A 128 -1.82 8.69 19.40
CA ASP A 128 -0.41 8.30 19.55
C ASP A 128 -0.01 7.78 20.96
N GLN A 129 -0.96 7.53 21.86
CA GLN A 129 -0.74 7.05 23.23
C GLN A 129 -0.75 5.51 23.34
N PRO A 130 0.00 4.93 24.30
CA PRO A 130 -0.08 3.50 24.60
C PRO A 130 -1.41 3.14 25.26
N ILE A 131 -1.78 1.85 25.21
CA ILE A 131 -3.00 1.26 25.80
C ILE A 131 -3.15 1.66 27.27
N SER A 132 -2.05 1.70 28.02
CA SER A 132 -2.05 2.07 29.45
C SER A 132 -2.57 3.49 29.74
N LYS A 133 -2.56 4.38 28.74
CA LYS A 133 -2.92 5.80 28.84
C LYS A 133 -4.18 6.15 28.04
N LEU A 134 -4.84 5.16 27.45
CA LEU A 134 -6.11 5.36 26.76
C LEU A 134 -7.21 5.84 27.72
N ASP A 135 -8.22 6.50 27.16
CA ASP A 135 -9.46 6.74 27.90
C ASP A 135 -10.13 5.40 28.29
N PRO A 136 -11.00 5.39 29.31
CA PRO A 136 -11.61 4.15 29.77
C PRO A 136 -12.37 3.37 28.68
N ALA A 137 -13.01 4.05 27.74
CA ALA A 137 -13.81 3.40 26.69
C ALA A 137 -12.92 2.69 25.66
N GLN A 138 -11.87 3.36 25.17
CA GLN A 138 -10.89 2.76 24.26
C GLN A 138 -10.08 1.67 24.95
N LYS A 139 -9.77 1.85 26.24
CA LYS A 139 -9.05 0.85 27.03
C LYS A 139 -9.90 -0.41 27.23
N GLU A 140 -11.20 -0.26 27.48
CA GLU A 140 -12.13 -1.39 27.60
C GLU A 140 -12.15 -2.23 26.31
N ILE A 141 -12.19 -1.56 25.15
CA ILE A 141 -12.10 -2.20 23.83
C ILE A 141 -10.76 -2.91 23.63
N ALA A 142 -9.65 -2.31 24.08
CA ALA A 142 -8.31 -2.83 23.82
C ALA A 142 -7.93 -4.05 24.66
N VAL A 143 -8.35 -4.10 25.94
CA VAL A 143 -7.84 -5.09 26.93
C VAL A 143 -8.86 -5.64 27.93
N GLU A 144 -10.06 -5.07 28.09
CA GLU A 144 -11.00 -5.48 29.16
C GLU A 144 -12.16 -6.35 28.65
N GLY A 145 -11.94 -7.13 27.59
CA GLY A 145 -12.96 -8.01 26.99
C GLY A 145 -13.92 -7.29 26.03
N GLY A 146 -13.60 -6.07 25.62
CA GLY A 146 -14.36 -5.37 24.59
C GLY A 146 -14.16 -6.00 23.21
N GLN A 147 -15.17 -5.82 22.36
CA GLN A 147 -15.17 -6.33 20.98
C GLN A 147 -14.64 -5.27 20.02
N CYS A 148 -13.83 -5.70 19.04
CA CYS A 148 -13.39 -4.81 17.98
C CYS A 148 -14.61 -4.20 17.25
N PRO A 149 -14.73 -2.87 17.10
CA PRO A 149 -15.92 -2.24 16.50
C PRO A 149 -16.12 -2.56 15.02
N THR A 150 -15.12 -3.15 14.35
CA THR A 150 -15.19 -3.53 12.94
C THR A 150 -15.49 -5.02 12.75
N CYS A 151 -14.80 -5.90 13.47
CA CYS A 151 -14.94 -7.35 13.29
C CYS A 151 -15.60 -8.09 14.45
N ASN A 152 -15.98 -7.39 15.51
CA ASN A 152 -16.54 -7.93 16.74
C ASN A 152 -15.65 -8.98 17.43
N SER A 153 -14.37 -9.09 17.05
CA SER A 153 -13.46 -10.03 17.70
C SER A 153 -13.19 -9.61 19.13
N GLU A 154 -13.16 -10.60 20.03
CA GLU A 154 -12.76 -10.44 21.43
C GLU A 154 -11.24 -10.59 21.63
N ASN A 155 -10.48 -10.66 20.54
CA ASN A 155 -9.02 -10.75 20.58
C ASN A 155 -8.39 -9.44 21.06
N GLU A 156 -7.26 -9.59 21.77
CA GLU A 156 -6.46 -8.47 22.24
C GLU A 156 -5.97 -7.60 21.07
N PHE A 157 -6.00 -6.29 21.28
CA PHE A 157 -5.42 -5.34 20.34
C PHE A 157 -3.89 -5.33 20.47
N LEU A 158 -3.21 -5.28 19.34
CA LEU A 158 -1.77 -5.16 19.24
C LEU A 158 -1.35 -3.69 19.44
N GLU A 159 -0.42 -3.46 20.36
CA GLU A 159 0.23 -2.16 20.53
C GLU A 159 1.53 -2.13 19.73
N LEU A 160 1.58 -1.29 18.69
CA LEU A 160 2.78 -1.12 17.84
C LEU A 160 3.44 0.24 18.11
N ARG A 161 4.75 0.21 18.34
CA ARG A 161 5.56 1.43 18.52
C ARG A 161 5.96 2.03 17.18
N TRP A 162 5.87 3.34 17.06
CA TRP A 162 6.30 4.05 15.87
C TRP A 162 6.94 5.39 16.20
N ILE A 163 7.74 5.90 15.27
CA ILE A 163 8.41 7.20 15.40
C ILE A 163 8.33 7.99 14.10
N LYS A 164 8.35 9.32 14.23
CA LYS A 164 8.59 10.23 13.10
C LYS A 164 10.10 10.31 12.85
N PRO A 165 10.62 9.86 11.69
CA PRO A 165 12.06 9.86 11.43
C PRO A 165 12.67 11.27 11.53
N PRO A 166 13.69 11.50 12.38
CA PRO A 166 14.35 12.80 12.49
C PRO A 166 15.30 13.09 11.31
N GLY A 167 15.75 12.04 10.63
CA GLY A 167 16.77 12.08 9.59
C GLY A 167 17.17 10.67 9.19
N TYR A 168 17.84 10.54 8.04
CA TYR A 168 18.40 9.27 7.57
C TYR A 168 19.92 9.37 7.46
N GLY A 169 20.59 8.36 8.01
CA GLY A 169 22.05 8.17 8.02
C GLY A 169 22.47 7.06 7.05
N PRO A 170 22.70 7.38 5.76
CA PRO A 170 23.18 6.44 4.76
C PRO A 170 24.68 6.12 4.90
N LYS A 171 25.05 4.90 4.54
CA LYS A 171 26.44 4.46 4.40
C LYS A 171 26.88 4.51 2.94
N VAL A 172 28.04 5.10 2.67
CA VAL A 172 28.64 5.07 1.32
C VAL A 172 29.10 3.65 1.02
N MET A 173 28.64 3.08 -0.10
CA MET A 173 29.15 1.80 -0.58
C MET A 173 30.53 2.01 -1.18
N VAL A 174 31.52 1.22 -0.74
CA VAL A 174 32.90 1.30 -1.21
C VAL A 174 33.32 0.05 -1.98
N SER A 175 34.21 0.22 -2.94
CA SER A 175 34.92 -0.84 -3.66
C SER A 175 36.39 -0.87 -3.22
N GLY A 176 36.96 -2.08 -3.16
CA GLY A 176 38.35 -2.29 -2.76
C GLY A 176 38.51 -3.19 -1.53
N ASN A 177 39.74 -3.66 -1.31
CA ASN A 177 40.08 -4.59 -0.23
C ASN A 177 40.03 -3.90 1.14
N ARG A 178 39.62 -4.60 2.22
CA ARG A 178 39.53 -4.06 3.61
C ARG A 178 40.83 -3.43 4.15
N ASN A 179 41.96 -3.67 3.48
CA ASN A 179 43.29 -3.15 3.82
C ASN A 179 43.85 -2.08 2.82
N GLY A 180 43.07 -1.68 1.80
CA GLY A 180 43.48 -0.74 0.73
C GLY A 180 42.76 0.62 0.72
N ASN A 181 43.00 1.44 -0.30
CA ASN A 181 42.24 2.67 -0.57
C ASN A 181 40.80 2.28 -0.92
N GLN A 182 39.86 2.53 -0.02
CA GLN A 182 38.44 2.36 -0.27
C GLN A 182 37.96 3.51 -1.16
N GLU A 183 37.54 3.20 -2.37
CA GLU A 183 36.93 4.18 -3.28
C GLU A 183 35.42 3.99 -3.31
N PRO A 184 34.62 5.07 -3.29
CA PRO A 184 33.17 4.98 -3.41
C PRO A 184 32.80 4.18 -4.66
N LYS A 185 31.87 3.22 -4.53
CA LYS A 185 31.27 2.57 -5.70
C LYS A 185 30.52 3.64 -6.48
N THR A 186 30.91 3.78 -7.74
CA THR A 186 30.22 4.63 -8.70
C THR A 186 29.47 3.78 -9.70
N GLU A 187 28.27 4.20 -10.06
CA GLU A 187 27.53 3.63 -11.18
C GLU A 187 27.42 4.65 -12.32
N ASP A 188 27.80 4.24 -13.52
CA ASP A 188 27.38 4.92 -14.74
C ASP A 188 25.90 4.60 -14.94
N SER A 189 25.05 5.57 -14.56
CA SER A 189 23.62 5.68 -14.92
C SER A 189 22.90 4.34 -15.17
N GLN A 190 22.35 3.75 -14.11
CA GLN A 190 21.52 2.55 -14.22
C GLN A 190 20.03 2.89 -14.21
N PHE A 191 19.54 3.45 -15.32
CA PHE A 191 18.13 3.21 -15.67
C PHE A 191 18.06 1.82 -16.32
N GLY A 192 17.62 0.81 -15.58
CA GLY A 192 17.21 -0.48 -16.16
C GLY A 192 17.80 -1.78 -15.59
N LYS A 193 18.59 -1.76 -14.50
CA LYS A 193 18.96 -3.00 -13.80
C LYS A 193 18.12 -3.15 -12.54
N ASN A 194 17.17 -4.10 -12.59
CA ASN A 194 16.26 -4.52 -11.54
C ASN A 194 16.96 -5.11 -10.31
N ASN A 195 17.83 -4.33 -9.65
CA ASN A 195 18.39 -4.67 -8.34
C ASN A 195 17.56 -4.06 -7.20
N LEU A 196 16.23 -3.96 -7.37
CA LEU A 196 15.27 -3.78 -6.27
C LEU A 196 15.10 -5.09 -5.47
N SER A 197 16.18 -5.84 -5.28
CA SER A 197 16.20 -7.08 -4.49
C SER A 197 16.36 -6.83 -2.99
N GLY A 198 16.15 -5.59 -2.52
CA GLY A 198 16.04 -5.29 -1.10
C GLY A 198 14.60 -5.46 -0.65
N ASN A 199 14.37 -6.05 0.52
CA ASN A 199 13.09 -6.07 1.22
C ASN A 199 12.58 -4.63 1.40
N SER A 200 11.91 -4.09 0.37
CA SER A 200 11.29 -2.78 0.45
C SER A 200 10.11 -2.91 1.40
N GLY A 201 10.21 -2.26 2.57
CA GLY A 201 9.09 -2.15 3.51
C GLY A 201 7.76 -1.88 2.82
N ARG A 202 6.68 -2.47 3.34
CA ARG A 202 5.34 -2.21 2.83
C ARG A 202 4.90 -0.87 3.40
N VAL A 203 4.71 0.13 2.54
CA VAL A 203 4.06 1.37 2.97
C VAL A 203 2.57 1.10 3.09
N ARG A 204 2.02 1.29 4.28
CA ARG A 204 0.57 1.41 4.49
C ARG A 204 0.22 2.90 4.47
N TRP A 205 -0.54 3.28 3.47
CA TRP A 205 -1.03 4.65 3.29
C TRP A 205 -2.45 4.74 3.82
N PRO A 206 -2.82 5.93 4.26
CA PRO A 206 -2.80 6.29 5.65
C PRO A 206 -3.81 5.52 6.49
N ILE A 207 -3.38 5.22 7.70
CA ILE A 207 -4.26 4.77 8.77
C ILE A 207 -5.01 6.00 9.32
N GLN A 208 -6.34 5.95 9.36
CA GLN A 208 -7.14 6.90 10.13
C GLN A 208 -7.35 6.31 11.54
N TYR A 209 -7.19 7.14 12.56
CA TYR A 209 -7.63 6.75 13.91
C TYR A 209 -9.14 6.57 13.91
N GLY A 210 -9.64 5.67 14.77
CA GLY A 210 -11.07 5.49 15.02
C GLY A 210 -11.77 6.84 15.13
N ALA A 211 -12.97 6.94 14.57
CA ALA A 211 -13.61 8.21 14.30
C ALA A 211 -13.57 9.17 15.49
N ASP A 212 -12.84 10.27 15.30
CA ASP A 212 -12.81 11.40 16.23
C ASP A 212 -14.26 11.88 16.37
N SER A 213 -14.90 11.49 17.49
CA SER A 213 -16.36 11.61 17.67
C SER A 213 -16.87 13.04 17.49
N ALA A 214 -15.98 14.03 17.61
CA ALA A 214 -16.23 15.44 17.37
C ALA A 214 -16.43 15.84 15.89
N ASN A 215 -16.11 14.97 14.92
CA ASN A 215 -16.21 15.27 13.49
C ASN A 215 -17.31 14.50 12.73
N TYR A 216 -18.08 13.62 13.39
CA TYR A 216 -19.23 12.96 12.74
C TYR A 216 -20.26 13.95 12.21
N GLU A 217 -20.46 15.08 12.90
CA GLU A 217 -21.34 16.17 12.46
C GLU A 217 -20.90 16.81 11.13
N LYS A 218 -19.66 16.56 10.69
CA LYS A 218 -19.07 17.05 9.43
C LYS A 218 -18.99 15.98 8.35
N ILE A 219 -19.52 14.77 8.56
CA ILE A 219 -19.54 13.73 7.54
C ILE A 219 -20.83 13.88 6.73
N ARG A 220 -20.72 14.31 5.47
CA ARG A 220 -21.82 14.21 4.51
C ARG A 220 -21.82 12.81 3.93
N THR A 221 -22.87 12.06 4.24
CA THR A 221 -23.12 10.76 3.62
C THR A 221 -24.22 10.94 2.59
N ILE A 222 -23.95 10.50 1.36
CA ILE A 222 -24.95 10.38 0.32
C ILE A 222 -25.00 8.88 -0.01
N GLU A 223 -26.13 8.27 0.26
CA GLU A 223 -26.46 6.96 -0.28
C GLU A 223 -26.77 7.17 -1.76
N ILE A 224 -25.91 6.60 -2.60
CA ILE A 224 -25.98 6.74 -4.06
C ILE A 224 -27.09 5.86 -4.63
N ASP A 225 -27.29 4.70 -4.00
CA ASP A 225 -28.37 3.74 -4.18
C ASP A 225 -28.49 2.95 -2.85
N LYS A 226 -29.48 2.04 -2.73
CA LYS A 226 -29.62 1.08 -1.63
C LYS A 226 -28.36 0.22 -1.40
N PHE A 227 -27.44 0.22 -2.37
CA PHE A 227 -26.31 -0.69 -2.43
C PHE A 227 -24.93 -0.03 -2.20
N LEU A 228 -24.72 1.27 -2.47
CA LEU A 228 -23.42 1.94 -2.27
C LEU A 228 -23.55 3.24 -1.47
N GLY A 229 -22.69 3.39 -0.46
CA GLY A 229 -22.59 4.63 0.30
C GLY A 229 -21.38 5.45 -0.13
N VAL A 230 -21.54 6.73 -0.44
CA VAL A 230 -20.39 7.62 -0.67
C VAL A 230 -20.38 8.73 0.38
N ARG A 231 -19.21 8.90 1.00
CA ARG A 231 -19.02 9.77 2.16
C ARG A 231 -17.97 10.80 1.85
N ARG A 232 -18.22 12.03 2.30
CA ARG A 232 -17.25 13.13 2.27
C ARG A 232 -17.15 13.71 3.66
N THR A 233 -15.93 14.00 4.09
CA THR A 233 -15.70 14.78 5.31
C THR A 233 -15.59 16.27 4.96
N ASP A 234 -16.46 17.10 5.54
CA ASP A 234 -16.43 18.57 5.39
C ASP A 234 -15.26 19.22 6.17
N GLY A 235 -14.51 18.43 6.95
CA GLY A 235 -13.35 18.89 7.72
C GLY A 235 -12.12 18.00 7.52
N LEU A 236 -10.95 18.57 7.81
CA LEU A 236 -9.68 17.86 7.75
C LEU A 236 -9.63 16.73 8.77
N GLN A 237 -9.29 15.54 8.31
CA GLN A 237 -9.06 14.36 9.12
C GLN A 237 -7.57 14.19 9.38
N ARG A 238 -7.21 13.76 10.59
CA ARG A 238 -5.85 13.34 10.89
C ARG A 238 -5.61 11.94 10.34
N LEU A 239 -4.59 11.82 9.51
CA LEU A 239 -4.14 10.62 8.84
C LEU A 239 -2.70 10.32 9.24
N THR A 240 -2.34 9.04 9.35
CA THR A 240 -0.96 8.64 9.62
C THR A 240 -0.46 7.70 8.54
N GLN A 241 0.54 8.14 7.78
CA GLN A 241 1.31 7.25 6.91
C GLN A 241 2.22 6.40 7.78
N ILE A 242 2.25 5.08 7.55
CA ILE A 242 3.10 4.14 8.29
C ILE A 242 3.88 3.25 7.33
N VAL A 243 5.14 3.01 7.64
CA VAL A 243 5.97 2.02 6.95
C VAL A 243 6.56 1.04 7.95
N GLY A 244 6.44 -0.24 7.63
CA GLY A 244 7.02 -1.35 8.37
C GLY A 244 7.64 -2.38 7.44
N GLU A 245 8.06 -3.51 8.01
CA GLU A 245 8.61 -4.61 7.22
C GLU A 245 7.52 -5.29 6.36
N PRO A 246 7.88 -5.77 5.15
CA PRO A 246 6.87 -6.20 4.18
C PRO A 246 6.20 -7.54 4.51
N TRP A 247 6.82 -8.36 5.37
CA TRP A 247 6.35 -9.70 5.75
C TRP A 247 5.39 -9.69 6.95
N ALA A 248 5.30 -8.56 7.66
CA ALA A 248 4.42 -8.28 8.79
C ALA A 248 2.93 -8.58 8.57
N VAL A 249 2.53 -8.64 7.31
CA VAL A 249 1.12 -8.70 6.89
C VAL A 249 0.45 -9.98 7.36
N ASP A 250 1.24 -11.04 7.54
CA ASP A 250 0.79 -12.35 8.02
C ASP A 250 1.14 -12.60 9.49
N GLY A 251 1.77 -11.62 10.14
CA GLY A 251 2.38 -11.77 11.45
C GLY A 251 1.38 -11.74 12.59
N SER A 252 1.42 -12.78 13.41
CA SER A 252 0.72 -12.86 14.69
C SER A 252 1.44 -12.09 15.81
N GLU A 253 2.70 -11.68 15.61
CA GLU A 253 3.57 -11.10 16.62
C GLU A 253 3.97 -9.65 16.29
N ILE A 254 4.03 -8.80 17.33
CA ILE A 254 4.35 -7.35 17.24
C ILE A 254 5.69 -7.09 16.55
N ASP A 255 6.68 -7.97 16.78
CA ASP A 255 8.04 -7.79 16.29
C ASP A 255 8.15 -7.92 14.76
N GLU A 256 7.18 -8.55 14.11
CA GLU A 256 7.14 -8.74 12.66
C GLU A 256 6.73 -7.46 11.91
N TYR A 257 6.14 -6.48 12.60
CA TYR A 257 5.61 -5.25 11.98
C TYR A 257 6.65 -4.16 11.77
N GLY A 258 7.54 -3.95 12.74
CA GLY A 258 8.50 -2.86 12.76
C GLY A 258 9.84 -3.20 12.09
N PHE A 259 10.63 -2.16 11.83
CA PHE A 259 12.04 -2.34 11.50
C PHE A 259 12.84 -2.53 12.78
N GLN A 260 13.83 -3.42 12.72
CA GLN A 260 14.78 -3.61 13.82
C GLN A 260 15.77 -2.44 13.87
N ILE A 261 15.63 -1.56 14.86
CA ILE A 261 16.41 -0.32 15.01
C ILE A 261 17.16 -0.33 16.34
N CYS A 262 18.48 -0.15 16.31
CA CYS A 262 19.28 -0.05 17.54
C CYS A 262 18.81 1.11 18.43
N GLU A 263 18.45 0.82 19.68
CA GLU A 263 17.94 1.80 20.65
C GLU A 263 18.93 2.93 20.96
N ASP A 264 20.22 2.64 20.86
CA ASP A 264 21.29 3.58 21.19
C ASP A 264 21.61 4.51 20.03
N CYS A 265 21.82 3.93 18.85
CA CYS A 265 22.40 4.65 17.72
C CYS A 265 21.49 4.80 16.50
N GLY A 266 20.35 4.10 16.44
CA GLY A 266 19.41 4.17 15.33
C GLY A 266 19.81 3.38 14.08
N ALA A 267 20.81 2.50 14.14
CA ALA A 267 21.19 1.63 13.01
C ALA A 267 20.11 0.57 12.73
N PHE A 268 19.86 0.26 11.45
CA PHE A 268 18.87 -0.73 11.00
C PHE A 268 19.43 -2.15 10.89
N ASN A 269 18.63 -3.17 11.20
CA ASN A 269 18.82 -4.60 10.87
C ASN A 269 20.19 -5.16 11.31
N GLN A 270 20.52 -5.01 12.60
CA GLN A 270 21.87 -5.28 13.10
C GLN A 270 22.01 -6.52 13.98
N ASN A 271 23.21 -7.10 13.92
CA ASN A 271 23.74 -8.01 14.92
C ASN A 271 24.21 -7.23 16.17
N SER A 272 24.53 -7.93 17.25
CA SER A 272 24.95 -7.37 18.55
C SER A 272 26.19 -6.46 18.54
N ASN A 273 26.92 -6.34 17.44
CA ASN A 273 28.03 -5.39 17.27
C ASN A 273 28.01 -4.78 15.86
N HIS A 274 27.73 -3.48 15.78
CA HIS A 274 27.51 -2.78 14.50
C HIS A 274 28.13 -1.38 14.47
N GLU A 275 28.29 -0.81 13.27
CA GLU A 275 28.74 0.57 13.12
C GLU A 275 27.61 1.56 13.41
N ARG A 276 27.93 2.78 13.87
CA ARG A 276 26.93 3.84 14.05
C ARG A 276 26.62 4.53 12.70
N PRO A 277 25.37 4.99 12.46
CA PRO A 277 24.99 5.67 11.21
C PRO A 277 25.56 7.08 11.09
N TYR A 278 26.21 7.59 12.13
CA TYR A 278 26.88 8.88 12.19
C TYR A 278 28.24 8.74 12.89
N PRO A 279 29.21 9.62 12.58
CA PRO A 279 30.44 9.69 13.34
C PRO A 279 30.23 10.45 14.65
N VAL A 280 30.96 10.03 15.67
CA VAL A 280 30.96 10.69 16.99
C VAL A 280 32.08 11.74 17.00
N ILE A 281 31.75 13.03 17.10
CA ILE A 281 32.75 14.11 17.11
C ILE A 281 32.89 14.66 18.54
N GLY A 282 34.14 14.85 18.99
CA GLY A 282 34.44 15.65 20.19
C GLY A 282 34.48 14.92 21.54
N LEU A 283 34.76 13.61 21.58
CA LEU A 283 35.01 12.88 22.84
C LEU A 283 36.25 13.46 23.55
N LYS A 284 36.10 13.84 24.82
CA LYS A 284 37.09 14.70 25.52
C LYS A 284 38.24 13.93 26.17
N SER A 285 38.09 12.66 26.55
CA SER A 285 39.14 11.96 27.31
C SER A 285 40.34 11.54 26.43
N GLU A 286 41.57 11.72 26.93
CA GLU A 286 42.81 11.36 26.20
C GLU A 286 42.92 9.84 25.97
N GLU A 287 42.40 9.03 26.89
CA GLU A 287 42.37 7.56 26.81
C GLU A 287 41.37 7.08 25.75
N GLU A 288 40.20 7.72 25.64
CA GLU A 288 39.27 7.46 24.54
C GLU A 288 39.82 7.99 23.22
N LYS A 289 40.48 9.16 23.16
CA LYS A 289 41.14 9.65 21.93
C LYS A 289 42.23 8.69 21.44
N GLU A 290 42.99 8.04 22.33
CA GLU A 290 43.97 7.00 21.96
C GLU A 290 43.30 5.70 21.50
N ASN A 291 42.24 5.24 22.17
CA ASN A 291 41.42 4.13 21.70
C ASN A 291 40.70 4.46 20.38
N TRP A 292 40.34 5.72 20.13
CA TRP A 292 39.66 6.22 18.92
C TRP A 292 40.61 6.38 17.73
N LYS A 293 41.89 6.66 18.01
CA LYS A 293 42.98 6.56 17.02
C LYS A 293 43.29 5.12 16.62
N LYS A 294 43.09 4.15 17.52
CA LYS A 294 43.36 2.72 17.29
C LYS A 294 42.16 1.94 16.75
N ASN A 295 40.92 2.31 17.11
CA ASN A 295 39.71 1.60 16.69
C ASN A 295 39.02 2.29 15.50
N LYS A 296 38.87 1.52 14.42
CA LYS A 296 37.89 1.72 13.35
C LYS A 296 36.52 1.96 13.98
N SER A 297 35.75 2.93 13.47
CA SER A 297 34.33 3.26 13.81
C SER A 297 33.84 2.76 15.17
N VAL A 298 33.61 3.66 16.15
CA VAL A 298 33.05 3.29 17.47
C VAL A 298 31.84 2.41 17.26
N SER A 299 31.99 1.12 17.55
CA SER A 299 30.93 0.17 17.35
C SER A 299 29.88 0.35 18.45
N CYS A 300 28.65 -0.01 18.14
CA CYS A 300 27.52 0.05 19.04
C CYS A 300 27.07 -1.38 19.33
N THR A 301 26.70 -1.61 20.58
CA THR A 301 26.21 -2.90 21.09
C THR A 301 24.82 -2.77 21.70
N GLY A 302 24.13 -1.64 21.47
CA GLY A 302 22.76 -1.43 21.97
C GLY A 302 21.78 -2.41 21.33
N GLU A 303 20.71 -2.71 22.06
CA GLU A 303 19.71 -3.68 21.66
C GLU A 303 18.82 -3.13 20.53
N ALA A 304 18.16 -4.02 19.80
CA ALA A 304 17.24 -3.65 18.74
C ALA A 304 15.83 -3.43 19.30
N LEU A 305 15.18 -2.37 18.87
CA LEU A 305 13.75 -2.12 19.07
C LEU A 305 13.03 -2.34 17.75
N SER A 306 11.90 -3.04 17.78
CA SER A 306 10.98 -3.06 16.65
C SER A 306 10.19 -1.75 16.62
N LEU A 307 10.46 -0.89 15.63
CA LEU A 307 9.75 0.38 15.45
C LEU A 307 9.26 0.54 14.01
N LEU A 308 8.02 1.02 13.89
CA LEU A 308 7.49 1.52 12.63
C LEU A 308 7.98 2.95 12.37
N LEU A 309 8.09 3.32 11.10
CA LEU A 309 8.37 4.70 10.69
C LEU A 309 7.05 5.35 10.24
N GLY A 310 6.76 6.56 10.73
CA GLY A 310 5.47 7.19 10.52
C GLY A 310 5.50 8.70 10.28
N ARG A 311 4.43 9.23 9.68
CA ARG A 311 4.17 10.66 9.60
C ARG A 311 2.67 10.94 9.74
N PRO A 312 2.25 11.79 10.69
CA PRO A 312 0.90 12.31 10.72
C PRO A 312 0.76 13.48 9.73
N PHE A 313 -0.40 13.60 9.10
CA PHE A 313 -0.79 14.73 8.26
C PHE A 313 -2.31 14.91 8.32
N GLN A 314 -2.81 16.03 7.80
CA GLN A 314 -4.23 16.34 7.73
C GLN A 314 -4.68 16.40 6.28
N SER A 315 -5.82 15.78 5.95
CA SER A 315 -6.43 15.88 4.62
C SER A 315 -7.94 15.77 4.71
N SER A 316 -8.65 16.31 3.73
CA SER A 316 -10.02 15.90 3.48
C SER A 316 -10.06 14.44 3.01
N ILE A 317 -11.14 13.73 3.34
CA ILE A 317 -11.37 12.35 2.90
C ILE A 317 -12.67 12.30 2.08
N LEU A 318 -12.56 11.64 0.93
CA LEU A 318 -13.68 11.20 0.12
C LEU A 318 -13.64 9.67 0.13
N SER A 319 -14.74 9.00 0.40
CA SER A 319 -14.75 7.54 0.44
C SER A 319 -15.99 6.91 -0.19
N ILE A 320 -15.79 5.70 -0.71
CA ILE A 320 -16.81 4.83 -1.26
C ILE A 320 -16.89 3.61 -0.35
N SER A 321 -18.04 3.41 0.26
CA SER A 321 -18.39 2.28 1.11
C SER A 321 -19.13 1.24 0.28
N ILE A 322 -18.55 0.06 0.18
CA ILE A 322 -19.02 -1.07 -0.62
C ILE A 322 -19.45 -2.17 0.36
N PRO A 323 -20.74 -2.52 0.45
CA PRO A 323 -21.19 -3.58 1.35
C PRO A 323 -20.72 -4.94 0.84
N LEU A 324 -20.28 -5.75 1.79
CA LEU A 324 -19.80 -7.11 1.63
C LEU A 324 -20.79 -8.08 2.30
N GLY A 325 -20.72 -9.34 1.89
CA GLY A 325 -21.71 -10.36 2.27
C GLY A 325 -22.72 -10.62 1.15
N GLY A 326 -23.50 -11.69 1.29
CA GLY A 326 -24.38 -12.17 0.22
C GLY A 326 -23.59 -12.72 -0.96
N MET A 327 -23.61 -12.01 -2.10
CA MET A 327 -22.89 -12.43 -3.30
C MET A 327 -21.38 -12.23 -3.18
N MET A 328 -20.93 -11.20 -2.46
CA MET A 328 -19.50 -11.02 -2.18
C MET A 328 -19.12 -11.79 -0.92
N LYS A 329 -17.94 -12.40 -0.91
CA LYS A 329 -17.38 -12.99 0.30
C LYS A 329 -17.27 -11.93 1.39
N ASN A 330 -17.61 -12.30 2.62
CA ASN A 330 -17.39 -11.44 3.77
C ASN A 330 -16.05 -11.82 4.43
N PRO A 331 -14.99 -10.98 4.33
CA PRO A 331 -13.69 -11.29 4.92
C PRO A 331 -13.68 -11.23 6.46
N ILE A 332 -14.78 -10.80 7.09
CA ILE A 332 -14.90 -10.61 8.54
C ILE A 332 -15.71 -11.72 9.23
N GLU A 333 -16.60 -12.42 8.51
CA GLU A 333 -17.41 -13.51 9.08
C GLU A 333 -16.56 -14.70 9.56
N PHE A 334 -15.36 -14.86 9.00
CA PHE A 334 -14.40 -15.89 9.37
C PHE A 334 -13.52 -15.39 10.53
N ILE A 335 -14.06 -15.41 11.75
CA ILE A 335 -13.42 -14.91 12.99
C ILE A 335 -12.17 -15.73 13.39
N ASP A 336 -11.91 -16.85 12.73
CA ASP A 336 -10.86 -17.82 13.05
C ASP A 336 -9.46 -17.47 12.52
N GLY A 337 -9.30 -16.35 11.79
CA GLY A 337 -7.98 -15.89 11.33
C GLY A 337 -7.24 -16.89 10.42
N THR A 338 -7.99 -17.79 9.77
CA THR A 338 -7.45 -18.82 8.89
C THR A 338 -6.65 -18.21 7.74
N LYS A 339 -5.79 -19.03 7.12
CA LYS A 339 -5.05 -18.62 5.91
C LYS A 339 -5.99 -18.14 4.80
N GLU A 340 -7.18 -18.74 4.70
CA GLU A 340 -8.16 -18.39 3.69
C GLU A 340 -8.80 -17.03 3.94
N THR A 341 -9.20 -16.73 5.19
CA THR A 341 -9.69 -15.39 5.58
C THR A 341 -8.68 -14.30 5.23
N ARG A 342 -7.39 -14.54 5.52
CA ARG A 342 -6.31 -13.60 5.19
C ARG A 342 -6.16 -13.39 3.68
N ARG A 343 -6.28 -14.44 2.88
CA ARG A 343 -6.25 -14.37 1.41
C ARG A 343 -7.43 -13.58 0.85
N ILE A 344 -8.65 -13.83 1.33
CA ILE A 344 -9.85 -13.10 0.91
C ILE A 344 -9.70 -11.62 1.27
N LYS A 345 -9.30 -11.32 2.51
CA LYS A 345 -9.01 -9.95 2.97
C LYS A 345 -7.99 -9.25 2.07
N SER A 346 -6.84 -9.88 1.82
CA SER A 346 -5.81 -9.35 0.94
C SER A 346 -6.33 -9.13 -0.48
N SER A 347 -7.22 -9.98 -0.97
CA SER A 347 -7.82 -9.87 -2.30
C SER A 347 -8.70 -8.63 -2.42
N PHE A 348 -9.55 -8.36 -1.42
CA PHE A 348 -10.34 -7.13 -1.34
C PHE A 348 -9.46 -5.88 -1.17
N GLU A 349 -8.41 -5.95 -0.34
CA GLU A 349 -7.48 -4.83 -0.17
C GLU A 349 -6.79 -4.45 -1.50
N MET A 350 -6.32 -5.45 -2.24
CA MET A 350 -5.68 -5.24 -3.54
C MET A 350 -6.68 -4.74 -4.58
N ALA A 351 -7.89 -5.30 -4.61
CA ALA A 351 -8.96 -4.88 -5.51
C ALA A 351 -9.32 -3.40 -5.31
N GLY A 352 -9.65 -3.02 -4.08
CA GLY A 352 -10.05 -1.66 -3.75
C GLY A 352 -8.92 -0.65 -3.94
N PHE A 353 -7.69 -0.99 -3.53
CA PHE A 353 -6.54 -0.11 -3.72
C PHE A 353 -6.26 0.13 -5.22
N THR A 354 -6.30 -0.94 -6.01
CA THR A 354 -6.08 -0.84 -7.46
C THR A 354 -7.19 -0.02 -8.12
N LEU A 355 -8.45 -0.25 -7.77
CA LEU A 355 -9.58 0.51 -8.29
C LEU A 355 -9.45 2.00 -7.94
N GLY A 356 -9.14 2.33 -6.67
CA GLY A 356 -8.89 3.70 -6.23
C GLY A 356 -7.78 4.38 -7.03
N ARG A 357 -6.67 3.67 -7.29
CA ARG A 357 -5.57 4.20 -8.13
C ARG A 357 -6.00 4.49 -9.56
N VAL A 358 -6.77 3.60 -10.18
CA VAL A 358 -7.28 3.83 -11.55
C VAL A 358 -8.23 5.02 -11.60
N ILE A 359 -9.11 5.16 -10.60
CA ILE A 359 -10.01 6.30 -10.50
C ILE A 359 -9.21 7.60 -10.38
N ILE A 360 -8.20 7.66 -9.52
CA ILE A 360 -7.29 8.82 -9.39
C ILE A 360 -6.68 9.17 -10.74
N ASP A 361 -6.04 8.20 -11.38
CA ASP A 361 -5.33 8.44 -12.64
C ASP A 361 -6.29 8.98 -13.72
N GLU A 362 -7.48 8.38 -13.89
CA GLU A 362 -8.43 8.80 -14.94
C GLU A 362 -9.11 10.15 -14.63
N VAL A 363 -9.48 10.41 -13.38
CA VAL A 363 -10.04 11.71 -12.98
C VAL A 363 -8.98 12.80 -13.13
N CYS A 364 -7.75 12.57 -12.67
CA CYS A 364 -6.66 13.54 -12.82
C CYS A 364 -6.32 13.80 -14.28
N LYS A 365 -6.29 12.77 -15.13
CA LYS A 365 -6.09 12.91 -16.58
C LYS A 365 -7.20 13.74 -17.23
N TYR A 366 -8.45 13.52 -16.84
CA TYR A 366 -9.60 14.27 -17.35
C TYR A 366 -9.54 15.76 -16.93
N HIS A 367 -9.30 16.01 -15.63
CA HIS A 367 -9.22 17.36 -15.07
C HIS A 367 -7.87 18.05 -15.21
N ARG A 368 -6.87 17.38 -15.80
CA ARG A 368 -5.47 17.85 -15.88
C ARG A 368 -4.86 18.19 -14.52
N LEU A 369 -5.28 17.47 -13.49
CA LEU A 369 -4.67 17.54 -12.16
C LEU A 369 -3.39 16.71 -12.13
N LYS A 370 -2.52 17.01 -11.17
CA LYS A 370 -1.31 16.21 -10.96
C LYS A 370 -1.64 15.00 -10.09
N GLU A 371 -1.55 13.82 -10.67
CA GLU A 371 -1.86 12.55 -9.97
C GLU A 371 -1.05 12.32 -8.69
N ASN A 372 0.17 12.88 -8.57
CA ASN A 372 0.99 12.75 -7.37
C ASN A 372 0.52 13.62 -6.20
N GLU A 373 -0.48 14.48 -6.39
CA GLU A 373 -1.12 15.26 -5.33
C GLU A 373 -2.20 14.45 -4.61
N PHE A 374 -2.65 13.32 -5.18
CA PHE A 374 -3.71 12.47 -4.63
C PHE A 374 -3.22 11.05 -4.39
N ASP A 375 -3.80 10.41 -3.39
CA ASP A 375 -3.62 8.98 -3.20
C ASP A 375 -4.88 8.35 -2.58
N CYS A 376 -4.90 7.03 -2.52
CA CYS A 376 -6.00 6.28 -1.94
C CYS A 376 -5.48 5.11 -1.10
N ASP A 377 -6.27 4.69 -0.12
CA ASP A 377 -6.10 3.38 0.49
C ASP A 377 -7.47 2.80 0.85
N VAL A 378 -7.48 1.64 1.49
CA VAL A 378 -8.66 0.85 1.77
C VAL A 378 -8.70 0.41 3.22
N ARG A 379 -9.91 0.24 3.73
CA ARG A 379 -10.13 -0.36 5.06
C ARG A 379 -11.43 -1.13 5.07
N PHE A 380 -11.55 -2.02 6.04
CA PHE A 380 -12.83 -2.61 6.37
C PHE A 380 -13.47 -1.83 7.50
N ASN A 381 -14.77 -1.61 7.40
CA ASN A 381 -15.58 -0.95 8.41
C ASN A 381 -16.89 -1.69 8.57
N ARG A 382 -17.55 -1.47 9.72
CA ARG A 382 -18.89 -1.98 9.98
C ARG A 382 -19.88 -0.83 10.08
N ILE A 383 -20.97 -0.91 9.34
CA ILE A 383 -22.05 0.09 9.33
C ILE A 383 -23.33 -0.66 9.69
N GLY A 384 -23.79 -0.51 10.93
CA GLY A 384 -24.83 -1.38 11.48
C GLY A 384 -24.35 -2.82 11.57
N ASP A 385 -25.07 -3.74 10.94
CA ASP A 385 -24.69 -5.16 10.87
C ASP A 385 -23.90 -5.54 9.62
N GLU A 386 -23.72 -4.60 8.69
CA GLU A 386 -23.07 -4.86 7.41
C GLU A 386 -21.58 -4.56 7.45
N THR A 387 -20.80 -5.52 6.96
CA THR A 387 -19.37 -5.33 6.72
C THR A 387 -19.19 -4.60 5.39
N ASN A 388 -18.32 -3.59 5.37
CA ASN A 388 -18.09 -2.77 4.20
C ASN A 388 -16.58 -2.70 3.90
N LEU A 389 -16.22 -2.76 2.61
CA LEU A 389 -14.94 -2.29 2.11
C LEU A 389 -15.07 -0.80 1.81
N GLU A 390 -14.28 0.02 2.49
CA GLU A 390 -14.20 1.45 2.20
C GLU A 390 -12.93 1.75 1.39
N ILE A 391 -13.11 2.28 0.18
CA ILE A 391 -12.03 2.90 -0.61
C ILE A 391 -12.05 4.38 -0.29
N PHE A 392 -10.97 4.92 0.26
CA PHE A 392 -10.90 6.33 0.61
C PHE A 392 -9.75 7.03 -0.12
N PHE A 393 -10.04 8.23 -0.58
CA PHE A 393 -9.19 9.12 -1.36
C PHE A 393 -8.84 10.33 -0.49
N PHE A 394 -7.62 10.82 -0.66
CA PHE A 394 -7.10 11.95 0.10
C PHE A 394 -6.03 12.69 -0.72
N GLU A 395 -5.74 13.90 -0.30
CA GLU A 395 -4.64 14.70 -0.84
C GLU A 395 -3.37 14.41 -0.03
N THR A 396 -2.24 14.31 -0.71
CA THR A 396 -0.96 13.96 -0.06
C THR A 396 -0.28 15.17 0.60
N SER A 397 -0.70 16.38 0.23
CA SER A 397 -0.31 17.64 0.86
C SER A 397 -0.99 17.79 2.22
N ASP A 398 -0.22 18.21 3.23
CA ASP A 398 -0.76 18.46 4.58
C ASP A 398 -1.69 19.69 4.57
N GLY A 399 -2.91 19.51 5.07
CA GLY A 399 -4.00 20.49 4.99
C GLY A 399 -4.87 20.39 3.74
N GLY A 400 -4.43 19.66 2.71
CA GLY A 400 -5.15 19.52 1.45
C GLY A 400 -5.16 20.79 0.57
N SER A 401 -5.25 20.59 -0.74
CA SER A 401 -5.43 21.64 -1.74
C SER A 401 -6.90 21.94 -2.05
N GLY A 402 -7.82 21.10 -1.58
CA GLY A 402 -9.27 21.20 -1.82
C GLY A 402 -9.72 20.64 -3.18
N ASN A 403 -8.80 20.14 -4.00
CA ASN A 403 -9.08 19.59 -5.32
C ASN A 403 -9.73 18.20 -5.27
N LEU A 404 -9.72 17.54 -4.10
CA LEU A 404 -10.44 16.28 -3.90
C LEU A 404 -11.95 16.44 -4.17
N GLU A 405 -12.49 17.64 -4.04
CA GLU A 405 -13.89 17.94 -4.39
C GLU A 405 -14.21 17.66 -5.86
N SER A 406 -13.22 17.81 -6.76
CA SER A 406 -13.42 17.52 -8.18
C SER A 406 -13.66 16.03 -8.47
N PHE A 407 -13.33 15.12 -7.55
CA PHE A 407 -13.58 13.69 -7.72
C PHE A 407 -15.05 13.33 -7.50
N TRP A 408 -15.75 14.12 -6.68
CA TRP A 408 -17.10 13.82 -6.23
C TRP A 408 -18.08 13.56 -7.39
N PRO A 409 -18.20 14.44 -8.41
CA PRO A 409 -19.15 14.23 -9.51
C PRO A 409 -18.81 13.01 -10.38
N PHE A 410 -17.53 12.62 -10.47
CA PHE A 410 -17.14 11.43 -11.25
C PHE A 410 -17.50 10.15 -10.53
N ILE A 411 -17.27 10.09 -9.21
CA ILE A 411 -17.67 8.92 -8.41
C ILE A 411 -19.18 8.77 -8.45
N LEU A 412 -19.93 9.86 -8.26
CA LEU A 412 -21.38 9.85 -8.43
C LEU A 412 -21.78 9.39 -9.83
N GLY A 413 -21.27 10.02 -10.88
CA GLY A 413 -21.65 9.67 -12.25
C GLY A 413 -21.17 8.31 -12.74
N MET A 414 -20.24 7.65 -12.01
CA MET A 414 -19.85 6.27 -12.27
C MET A 414 -20.85 5.30 -11.65
N PHE A 415 -21.31 5.54 -10.43
CA PHE A 415 -22.00 4.51 -9.64
C PHE A 415 -23.44 4.85 -9.25
N ALA A 416 -23.91 6.07 -9.53
CA ALA A 416 -25.27 6.50 -9.22
C ALA A 416 -26.29 6.05 -10.24
N GLU A 417 -27.50 5.78 -9.76
CA GLU A 417 -28.66 5.58 -10.63
C GLU A 417 -28.91 6.83 -11.48
N ASP A 418 -29.35 6.61 -12.73
CA ASP A 418 -29.68 7.69 -13.68
C ASP A 418 -30.67 8.70 -13.09
N GLN A 419 -31.60 8.26 -12.23
CA GLN A 419 -32.58 9.13 -11.57
C GLN A 419 -31.92 10.10 -10.57
N TYR A 420 -30.89 9.65 -9.85
CA TYR A 420 -30.10 10.50 -8.95
C TYR A 420 -29.28 11.51 -9.76
N ILE A 421 -28.64 11.05 -10.85
CA ILE A 421 -27.84 11.92 -11.73
C ILE A 421 -28.69 13.05 -12.31
N GLN A 422 -29.90 12.75 -12.80
CA GLN A 422 -30.78 13.74 -13.41
C GLN A 422 -31.37 14.75 -12.42
N SER A 423 -31.50 14.37 -11.15
CA SER A 423 -32.12 15.20 -10.11
C SER A 423 -31.10 15.98 -9.28
N SER A 424 -29.82 15.61 -9.30
CA SER A 424 -28.78 16.25 -8.49
C SER A 424 -28.24 17.53 -9.14
N PRO A 425 -28.36 18.70 -8.49
CA PRO A 425 -27.78 19.95 -9.00
C PRO A 425 -26.25 19.89 -9.15
N GLN A 426 -25.59 19.01 -8.41
CA GLN A 426 -24.13 18.84 -8.41
C GLN A 426 -23.63 18.06 -9.63
N MET A 427 -24.53 17.38 -10.35
CA MET A 427 -24.21 16.59 -11.54
C MET A 427 -24.37 17.37 -12.85
N GLN A 428 -25.05 18.53 -12.82
CA GLN A 428 -25.32 19.33 -14.01
C GLN A 428 -24.02 19.76 -14.69
N GLY A 429 -23.78 19.27 -15.91
CA GLY A 429 -22.59 19.59 -16.71
C GLY A 429 -21.43 18.60 -16.58
N PHE A 430 -21.55 17.57 -15.74
CA PHE A 430 -20.52 16.54 -15.54
C PHE A 430 -20.87 15.19 -16.19
N GLU A 431 -22.08 15.02 -16.74
CA GLU A 431 -22.63 13.73 -17.16
C GLU A 431 -21.83 13.07 -18.30
N LEU A 432 -21.42 13.87 -19.29
CA LEU A 432 -20.58 13.41 -20.39
C LEU A 432 -19.16 13.06 -19.92
N GLY A 433 -18.64 13.81 -18.94
CA GLY A 433 -17.32 13.60 -18.37
C GLY A 433 -17.25 12.35 -17.51
N SER A 434 -18.23 12.14 -16.63
CA SER A 434 -18.33 10.95 -15.78
C SER A 434 -18.46 9.68 -16.61
N ALA A 435 -19.29 9.69 -17.66
CA ALA A 435 -19.43 8.54 -18.56
C ALA A 435 -18.14 8.23 -19.35
N ALA A 436 -17.36 9.24 -19.70
CA ALA A 436 -16.07 9.06 -20.36
C ALA A 436 -15.01 8.50 -19.40
N VAL A 437 -14.95 9.02 -18.16
CA VAL A 437 -14.06 8.50 -17.12
C VAL A 437 -14.44 7.07 -16.74
N CYS A 438 -15.74 6.77 -16.56
CA CYS A 438 -16.24 5.42 -16.28
C CYS A 438 -15.75 4.40 -17.32
N ARG A 439 -15.93 4.71 -18.61
CA ARG A 439 -15.44 3.87 -19.71
C ARG A 439 -13.93 3.70 -19.70
N SER A 440 -13.19 4.78 -19.42
CA SER A 440 -11.72 4.73 -19.35
C SER A 440 -11.23 3.87 -18.18
N VAL A 441 -11.89 3.95 -17.02
CA VAL A 441 -11.65 3.08 -15.86
C VAL A 441 -11.91 1.62 -16.25
N GLU A 442 -13.06 1.35 -16.88
CA GLU A 442 -13.41 0.01 -17.35
C GLU A 442 -12.39 -0.55 -18.35
N ASP A 443 -11.99 0.23 -19.35
CA ASP A 443 -11.02 -0.19 -20.39
C ASP A 443 -9.63 -0.51 -19.83
N ARG A 444 -9.22 0.17 -18.76
CA ARG A 444 -7.97 -0.14 -18.05
C ARG A 444 -8.09 -1.40 -17.21
N LEU A 445 -9.23 -1.57 -16.53
CA LEU A 445 -9.47 -2.71 -15.65
C LEU A 445 -9.82 -3.99 -16.40
N ASN A 446 -10.56 -3.92 -17.50
CA ASN A 446 -10.89 -5.07 -18.35
C ASN A 446 -9.69 -5.56 -19.18
N GLY A 447 -8.61 -4.76 -19.22
CA GLY A 447 -7.35 -5.11 -19.86
C GLY A 447 -7.27 -4.86 -21.35
N SER A 448 -8.18 -4.05 -21.92
CA SER A 448 -8.18 -3.69 -23.34
C SER A 448 -6.89 -3.00 -23.79
N SER A 449 -6.16 -2.38 -22.86
CA SER A 449 -4.86 -1.74 -23.12
C SER A 449 -3.65 -2.58 -22.66
N CYS A 450 -3.86 -3.81 -22.20
CA CYS A 450 -2.77 -4.67 -21.71
C CYS A 450 -1.74 -4.96 -22.81
N LYS A 451 -0.48 -5.09 -22.40
CA LYS A 451 0.64 -5.44 -23.27
C LYS A 451 1.40 -6.61 -22.67
N VAL A 452 0.75 -7.76 -22.58
CA VAL A 452 1.31 -8.98 -21.97
C VAL A 452 1.31 -10.14 -22.95
N LEU A 453 2.35 -10.97 -22.85
CA LEU A 453 2.45 -12.24 -23.56
C LEU A 453 1.84 -13.32 -22.66
N VAL A 454 0.86 -14.08 -23.16
CA VAL A 454 0.26 -15.19 -22.42
C VAL A 454 0.52 -16.49 -23.19
N PRO A 455 0.91 -17.57 -22.49
CA PRO A 455 1.07 -18.88 -23.13
C PRO A 455 -0.29 -19.39 -23.62
N ASN A 456 -0.32 -19.90 -24.84
CA ASN A 456 -1.45 -20.57 -25.47
C ASN A 456 -1.48 -22.07 -25.12
N GLU A 457 -2.46 -22.79 -25.64
CA GLU A 457 -2.69 -24.22 -25.39
C GLU A 457 -1.50 -25.12 -25.78
N ASP A 458 -0.62 -24.67 -26.69
CA ASP A 458 0.59 -25.38 -27.11
C ASP A 458 1.82 -25.02 -26.23
N GLY A 459 1.65 -24.23 -25.17
CA GLY A 459 2.74 -23.70 -24.35
C GLY A 459 3.59 -22.62 -25.03
N LYS A 460 3.15 -22.07 -26.17
CA LYS A 460 3.81 -20.96 -26.88
C LYS A 460 3.17 -19.63 -26.49
N PHE A 461 3.89 -18.52 -26.56
CA PHE A 461 3.31 -17.21 -26.22
C PHE A 461 2.56 -16.60 -27.41
N ASP A 462 1.28 -16.30 -27.23
CA ASP A 462 0.53 -15.48 -28.17
C ASP A 462 0.98 -14.01 -28.10
N LYS A 463 0.80 -13.28 -29.21
CA LYS A 463 1.10 -11.83 -29.27
C LYS A 463 0.22 -11.04 -28.29
N TYR A 464 0.68 -9.83 -27.96
CA TYR A 464 0.16 -8.85 -26.99
C TYR A 464 -1.35 -8.56 -26.96
N GLU A 465 -2.15 -9.10 -27.88
CA GLU A 465 -3.56 -8.75 -28.08
C GLU A 465 -4.53 -9.83 -27.58
N SER A 466 -4.06 -11.03 -27.22
CA SER A 466 -4.95 -12.15 -26.93
C SER A 466 -5.48 -12.19 -25.48
N TYR A 467 -4.75 -11.66 -24.49
CA TYR A 467 -5.09 -11.86 -23.07
C TYR A 467 -4.68 -10.68 -22.17
N ALA A 468 -5.58 -10.35 -21.24
CA ALA A 468 -5.35 -9.32 -20.23
C ALA A 468 -4.45 -9.83 -19.08
N CYS A 469 -3.66 -8.95 -18.47
CA CYS A 469 -2.75 -9.34 -17.37
C CYS A 469 -3.48 -9.53 -16.04
N GLU A 470 -3.08 -10.48 -15.19
CA GLU A 470 -3.66 -10.63 -13.84
C GLU A 470 -3.41 -9.39 -12.95
N LYS A 471 -2.13 -9.04 -12.79
CA LYS A 471 -1.66 -7.99 -11.85
C LYS A 471 -1.69 -6.59 -12.44
N ALA A 472 -0.59 -6.19 -13.05
CA ALA A 472 -0.41 -4.87 -13.64
C ALA A 472 0.66 -4.97 -14.72
N CYS A 473 0.51 -4.21 -15.79
CA CYS A 473 1.53 -4.07 -16.83
C CYS A 473 1.61 -2.62 -17.29
N ASN A 474 2.66 -2.26 -18.04
CA ASN A 474 2.85 -0.92 -18.60
C ASN A 474 1.75 -0.48 -19.58
N GLY A 475 0.88 -1.42 -20.00
CA GLY A 475 -0.28 -1.14 -20.84
C GLY A 475 -1.53 -0.73 -20.06
N CYS A 476 -1.71 -1.20 -18.82
CA CYS A 476 -2.93 -0.96 -18.05
C CYS A 476 -2.68 -0.10 -16.80
N LEU A 477 -1.75 -0.49 -15.92
CA LEU A 477 -1.67 0.03 -14.55
C LEU A 477 -0.26 0.43 -14.12
N LEU A 478 0.81 -0.14 -14.70
CA LEU A 478 2.17 0.19 -14.26
C LEU A 478 2.68 1.48 -14.87
N ASP A 479 3.28 2.29 -14.02
CA ASP A 479 4.02 3.49 -14.34
C ASP A 479 5.21 3.60 -13.36
N TYR A 480 6.29 4.26 -13.79
CA TYR A 480 7.44 4.58 -12.94
C TYR A 480 7.06 5.05 -11.52
N ARG A 481 6.00 5.86 -11.40
CA ARG A 481 5.52 6.46 -10.14
C ARG A 481 4.91 5.46 -9.16
N ASN A 482 4.32 4.36 -9.62
CA ASN A 482 3.65 3.38 -8.77
C ASN A 482 4.43 2.07 -8.60
N SER A 483 5.67 2.01 -9.07
CA SER A 483 6.58 0.87 -8.89
C SER A 483 6.75 0.42 -7.43
N ALA A 484 6.67 1.34 -6.47
CA ALA A 484 6.71 1.02 -5.04
C ALA A 484 5.47 0.25 -4.55
N SER A 485 4.34 0.40 -5.25
CA SER A 485 3.04 -0.20 -4.94
C SER A 485 2.66 -1.32 -5.91
N GLU A 486 3.52 -1.66 -6.88
CA GLU A 486 3.27 -2.70 -7.90
C GLU A 486 2.77 -4.01 -7.30
N ARG A 487 3.34 -4.42 -6.15
CA ARG A 487 2.94 -5.65 -5.46
C ARG A 487 1.49 -5.63 -4.95
N ARG A 488 0.89 -4.46 -4.75
CA ARG A 488 -0.50 -4.26 -4.31
C ARG A 488 -1.47 -4.15 -5.49
N LEU A 489 -0.97 -3.97 -6.71
CA LEU A 489 -1.81 -3.78 -7.89
C LEU A 489 -2.31 -5.13 -8.43
N HIS A 490 -3.62 -5.25 -8.56
CA HIS A 490 -4.29 -6.44 -9.05
C HIS A 490 -5.49 -6.07 -9.93
N ARG A 491 -5.22 -5.87 -11.22
CA ARG A 491 -6.20 -5.41 -12.23
C ARG A 491 -7.46 -6.27 -12.24
N GLU A 492 -7.29 -7.58 -12.28
CA GLU A 492 -8.42 -8.50 -12.42
C GLU A 492 -9.41 -8.43 -11.25
N LYS A 493 -8.91 -8.51 -10.01
CA LYS A 493 -9.73 -8.34 -8.81
C LYS A 493 -10.39 -6.97 -8.74
N ALA A 494 -9.70 -5.92 -9.17
CA ALA A 494 -10.26 -4.58 -9.25
C ALA A 494 -11.38 -4.46 -10.30
N TYR A 495 -11.26 -5.16 -11.43
CA TYR A 495 -12.33 -5.24 -12.43
C TYR A 495 -13.57 -5.94 -11.88
N HIS A 496 -13.39 -7.03 -11.15
CA HIS A 496 -14.49 -7.77 -10.53
C HIS A 496 -15.22 -6.93 -9.48
N LEU A 497 -14.47 -6.20 -8.64
CA LEU A 497 -15.03 -5.25 -7.69
C LEU A 497 -15.76 -4.09 -8.41
N PHE A 498 -15.21 -3.60 -9.53
CA PHE A 498 -15.85 -2.56 -10.33
C PHE A 498 -17.18 -3.02 -10.93
N LEU A 499 -17.26 -4.24 -11.49
CA LEU A 499 -18.52 -4.82 -12.00
C LEU A 499 -19.59 -4.92 -10.91
N TYR A 500 -19.18 -5.35 -9.71
CA TYR A 500 -20.07 -5.40 -8.55
C TYR A 500 -20.62 -4.02 -8.18
N MET A 501 -19.74 -3.00 -8.13
CA MET A 501 -20.14 -1.62 -7.86
C MET A 501 -21.04 -1.01 -8.95
N GLN A 502 -20.97 -1.52 -10.18
CA GLN A 502 -21.84 -1.13 -11.29
C GLN A 502 -23.19 -1.87 -11.28
N GLY A 503 -23.44 -2.75 -10.30
CA GLY A 503 -24.65 -3.59 -10.25
C GLY A 503 -24.69 -4.67 -11.34
N ARG A 504 -23.56 -4.96 -12.02
CA ARG A 504 -23.47 -5.92 -13.13
C ARG A 504 -23.21 -7.33 -12.61
N LEU A 505 -24.12 -7.82 -11.76
CA LEU A 505 -23.98 -9.10 -11.06
C LEU A 505 -23.94 -10.29 -12.01
N ASP A 506 -24.73 -10.26 -13.09
CA ASP A 506 -24.76 -11.31 -14.12
C ASP A 506 -23.40 -11.45 -14.83
N ASP A 507 -22.74 -10.32 -15.12
CA ASP A 507 -21.40 -10.33 -15.72
C ASP A 507 -20.36 -10.89 -14.75
N LEU A 508 -20.53 -10.67 -13.44
CA LEU A 508 -19.62 -11.18 -12.42
C LEU A 508 -19.74 -12.69 -12.21
N GLN A 509 -20.90 -13.27 -12.49
CA GLN A 509 -21.13 -14.71 -12.45
C GLN A 509 -20.80 -15.42 -13.77
N ASN A 510 -20.57 -14.69 -14.86
CA ASN A 510 -20.29 -15.26 -16.17
C ASN A 510 -18.78 -15.31 -16.46
N PRO A 511 -18.13 -16.50 -16.46
CA PRO A 511 -16.69 -16.61 -16.70
C PRO A 511 -16.23 -16.04 -18.05
N SER A 512 -17.08 -16.05 -19.09
CA SER A 512 -16.75 -15.46 -20.40
C SER A 512 -16.61 -13.94 -20.37
N LYS A 513 -17.25 -13.28 -19.40
CA LYS A 513 -17.14 -11.84 -19.15
C LYS A 513 -15.91 -11.51 -18.30
N LEU A 514 -15.42 -12.47 -17.55
CA LEU A 514 -14.21 -12.34 -16.74
C LEU A 514 -12.95 -12.61 -17.57
N ASN A 515 -11.78 -12.34 -16.99
CA ASN A 515 -10.48 -12.51 -17.65
C ASN A 515 -9.70 -13.71 -17.07
N LEU A 516 -10.45 -14.75 -16.68
CA LEU A 516 -9.97 -15.87 -15.88
C LEU A 516 -9.35 -17.01 -16.70
N SER A 517 -9.38 -16.95 -18.04
CA SER A 517 -8.91 -18.03 -18.92
C SER A 517 -7.45 -18.43 -18.66
N SER A 518 -6.61 -17.49 -18.21
CA SER A 518 -5.20 -17.75 -17.91
C SER A 518 -5.00 -18.76 -16.77
N ALA A 519 -5.92 -18.83 -15.80
CA ALA A 519 -5.89 -19.83 -14.73
C ALA A 519 -6.20 -21.21 -15.27
N LEU A 520 -7.24 -21.35 -16.09
CA LEU A 520 -7.61 -22.63 -16.69
C LEU A 520 -6.53 -23.16 -17.63
N ILE A 521 -5.89 -22.29 -18.41
CA ILE A 521 -4.78 -22.70 -19.28
C ILE A 521 -3.62 -23.25 -18.44
N GLN A 522 -3.21 -22.55 -17.38
CA GLN A 522 -2.13 -23.01 -16.50
C GLN A 522 -2.49 -24.31 -15.78
N PHE A 523 -3.71 -24.40 -15.24
CA PHE A 523 -4.19 -25.57 -14.54
C PHE A 523 -4.29 -26.79 -15.47
N SER A 524 -4.88 -26.64 -16.66
CA SER A 524 -4.99 -27.72 -17.64
C SER A 524 -3.63 -28.22 -18.14
N ASN A 525 -2.66 -27.33 -18.33
CA ASN A 525 -1.30 -27.72 -18.69
C ASN A 525 -0.62 -28.50 -17.56
N ARG A 526 -0.85 -28.12 -16.31
CA ARG A 526 -0.31 -28.84 -15.15
C ARG A 526 -0.89 -30.25 -15.03
N ILE A 527 -2.20 -30.41 -15.15
CA ILE A 527 -2.84 -31.74 -15.14
C ILE A 527 -2.24 -32.63 -16.24
N ARG A 528 -2.08 -32.12 -17.46
CA ARG A 528 -1.49 -32.89 -18.58
C ARG A 528 -0.02 -33.29 -18.35
N GLU A 529 0.70 -32.58 -17.47
CA GLU A 529 2.10 -32.86 -17.14
C GLU A 529 2.24 -33.82 -15.95
N GLU A 530 1.33 -33.76 -14.98
CA GLU A 530 1.42 -34.47 -13.71
C GLU A 530 0.53 -35.72 -13.65
N GLU A 531 -0.62 -35.71 -14.33
CA GLU A 531 -1.64 -36.76 -14.26
C GLU A 531 -1.91 -37.41 -15.63
N ASP A 532 -2.34 -38.67 -15.63
CA ASP A 532 -2.77 -39.39 -16.85
C ASP A 532 -4.21 -39.04 -17.27
N TRP A 533 -4.78 -37.96 -16.73
CA TRP A 533 -6.15 -37.51 -17.02
C TRP A 533 -6.29 -36.83 -18.37
N ASN A 534 -7.45 -37.03 -19.01
CA ASN A 534 -7.80 -36.41 -20.27
C ASN A 534 -8.43 -35.04 -20.04
N VAL A 535 -7.85 -33.99 -20.64
CA VAL A 535 -8.25 -32.59 -20.38
C VAL A 535 -8.74 -31.91 -21.65
N SER A 536 -10.04 -31.63 -21.72
CA SER A 536 -10.67 -30.97 -22.88
C SER A 536 -11.21 -29.56 -22.54
N PRO A 537 -10.84 -28.52 -23.32
CA PRO A 537 -11.29 -27.15 -23.08
C PRO A 537 -12.73 -26.91 -23.56
N GLU A 538 -13.49 -26.10 -22.82
CA GLU A 538 -14.78 -25.55 -23.24
C GLU A 538 -14.67 -24.04 -23.44
N MET A 539 -14.94 -23.60 -24.66
CA MET A 539 -14.75 -22.21 -25.10
C MET A 539 -16.08 -21.49 -25.26
N GLU A 540 -16.17 -20.25 -24.78
CA GLU A 540 -17.29 -19.35 -25.01
C GLU A 540 -16.75 -17.98 -25.47
N ASN A 541 -17.27 -17.45 -26.58
CA ASN A 541 -16.83 -16.18 -27.17
C ASN A 541 -15.31 -16.08 -27.39
N GLY A 542 -14.65 -17.20 -27.70
CA GLY A 542 -13.20 -17.26 -27.91
C GLY A 542 -12.36 -17.27 -26.62
N LYS A 543 -13.00 -17.39 -25.44
CA LYS A 543 -12.33 -17.52 -24.15
C LYS A 543 -12.54 -18.91 -23.56
N LEU A 544 -11.51 -19.44 -22.91
CA LEU A 544 -11.60 -20.67 -22.13
C LEU A 544 -12.39 -20.36 -20.85
N VAL A 545 -13.55 -21.01 -20.69
CA VAL A 545 -14.46 -20.79 -19.57
C VAL A 545 -14.55 -21.99 -18.64
N ARG A 546 -14.40 -23.22 -19.17
CA ARG A 546 -14.39 -24.45 -18.38
C ARG A 546 -13.38 -25.45 -18.94
N VAL A 547 -13.02 -26.41 -18.12
CA VAL A 547 -12.18 -27.54 -18.49
C VAL A 547 -12.89 -28.82 -18.04
N LYS A 548 -13.06 -29.75 -18.97
CA LYS A 548 -13.60 -31.09 -18.70
C LYS A 548 -12.43 -32.03 -18.49
N ILE A 549 -12.41 -32.66 -17.32
CA ILE A 549 -11.38 -33.60 -16.90
C ILE A 549 -12.03 -34.97 -16.86
N THR A 550 -11.39 -35.93 -17.51
CA THR A 550 -11.84 -37.33 -17.54
C THR A 550 -10.71 -38.23 -17.09
N ASP A 551 -10.97 -39.08 -16.12
CA ASP A 551 -10.02 -40.06 -15.62
C ASP A 551 -9.96 -41.30 -16.53
N ASP A 552 -9.20 -42.31 -16.12
CA ASP A 552 -9.07 -43.60 -16.81
C ASP A 552 -10.29 -44.53 -16.67
N LEU A 553 -11.27 -44.17 -15.83
CA LEU A 553 -12.56 -44.85 -15.68
C LEU A 553 -13.70 -44.18 -16.48
N ASP A 554 -13.39 -43.17 -17.29
CA ASP A 554 -14.35 -42.32 -18.02
C ASP A 554 -15.29 -41.49 -17.10
N GLU A 555 -14.91 -41.26 -15.85
CA GLU A 555 -15.61 -40.34 -14.95
C GLU A 555 -15.31 -38.90 -15.35
N LEU A 556 -16.32 -38.01 -15.27
CA LEU A 556 -16.22 -36.65 -15.79
C LEU A 556 -16.43 -35.62 -14.69
N VAL A 557 -15.43 -34.76 -14.51
CA VAL A 557 -15.54 -33.54 -13.69
C VAL A 557 -15.42 -32.31 -14.59
N VAL A 558 -16.32 -31.35 -14.41
CA VAL A 558 -16.29 -30.06 -15.10
C VAL A 558 -15.77 -29.00 -14.15
N VAL A 559 -14.62 -28.41 -14.47
CA VAL A 559 -13.99 -27.37 -13.67
C VAL A 559 -14.24 -25.99 -14.27
N GLU A 560 -14.74 -25.07 -13.45
CA GLU A 560 -14.96 -23.66 -13.80
C GLU A 560 -14.21 -22.73 -12.82
N VAL A 561 -13.70 -21.61 -13.32
CA VAL A 561 -13.00 -20.62 -12.48
C VAL A 561 -13.93 -19.47 -12.17
N VAL A 562 -13.94 -19.09 -10.90
CA VAL A 562 -14.73 -17.97 -10.41
C VAL A 562 -13.85 -16.90 -9.77
N SER A 563 -14.41 -15.70 -9.65
CA SER A 563 -13.75 -14.58 -8.96
C SER A 563 -13.43 -14.93 -7.51
N ASP A 564 -12.22 -14.59 -7.05
CA ASP A 564 -11.83 -14.77 -5.64
C ASP A 564 -12.70 -13.97 -4.65
N LEU A 565 -13.44 -12.97 -5.15
CA LEU A 565 -14.21 -12.03 -4.33
C LEU A 565 -15.67 -12.46 -4.09
N ILE A 566 -16.18 -13.45 -4.83
CA ILE A 566 -17.61 -13.82 -4.80
C ILE A 566 -17.84 -15.17 -4.15
N ASN A 567 -19.03 -15.35 -3.58
CA ASN A 567 -19.59 -16.66 -3.30
C ASN A 567 -20.20 -17.18 -4.62
N PRO A 568 -19.64 -18.25 -5.24
CA PRO A 568 -20.19 -18.79 -6.47
C PRO A 568 -21.60 -19.35 -6.23
N VAL A 569 -22.45 -19.29 -7.25
CA VAL A 569 -23.74 -19.98 -7.22
C VAL A 569 -23.47 -21.48 -7.39
N GLU A 570 -24.06 -22.29 -6.51
CA GLU A 570 -23.98 -23.75 -6.63
C GLU A 570 -24.78 -24.21 -7.86
N GLU A 571 -24.12 -24.93 -8.77
CA GLU A 571 -24.79 -25.70 -9.82
C GLU A 571 -24.36 -27.15 -9.68
N LEU A 572 -25.31 -28.06 -9.86
CA LEU A 572 -25.03 -29.50 -9.85
C LEU A 572 -24.06 -29.82 -11.02
N ASP A 573 -23.09 -30.69 -10.75
CA ASP A 573 -22.15 -31.24 -11.74
C ASP A 573 -21.05 -30.29 -12.25
N ILE A 574 -20.84 -29.12 -11.63
CA ILE A 574 -19.73 -28.20 -11.96
C ILE A 574 -18.95 -27.84 -10.70
N GLU A 575 -17.68 -28.20 -10.68
CA GLU A 575 -16.74 -27.84 -9.62
C GLU A 575 -16.14 -26.46 -9.88
N ARG A 576 -16.32 -25.57 -8.90
CA ARG A 576 -15.93 -24.15 -9.02
C ARG A 576 -14.79 -23.81 -8.09
N PHE A 577 -13.66 -23.45 -8.67
CA PHE A 577 -12.50 -23.02 -7.90
C PHE A 577 -12.23 -21.53 -8.06
N ALA A 578 -11.84 -20.90 -6.96
CA ALA A 578 -11.35 -19.53 -6.97
C ALA A 578 -10.04 -19.46 -7.79
N PHE A 579 -9.89 -18.42 -8.59
CA PHE A 579 -8.72 -18.17 -9.44
C PHE A 579 -7.38 -18.39 -8.73
N ASP A 580 -7.20 -17.79 -7.54
CA ASP A 580 -5.95 -17.88 -6.80
C ASP A 580 -5.62 -19.31 -6.34
N ARG A 581 -6.63 -20.15 -6.09
CA ARG A 581 -6.42 -21.56 -5.72
C ARG A 581 -5.78 -22.32 -6.88
N LEU A 582 -6.28 -22.13 -8.11
CA LEU A 582 -5.80 -22.85 -9.28
C LEU A 582 -4.39 -22.45 -9.73
N ILE A 583 -3.99 -21.19 -9.55
CA ILE A 583 -2.66 -20.73 -10.00
C ILE A 583 -1.60 -20.90 -8.92
N ARG A 584 -1.90 -20.50 -7.68
CA ARG A 584 -0.85 -20.33 -6.66
C ARG A 584 -0.68 -21.53 -5.76
N ASN A 585 -1.70 -22.37 -5.66
CA ASN A 585 -1.70 -23.53 -4.79
C ASN A 585 -2.69 -24.58 -5.32
N PRO A 586 -2.46 -25.16 -6.51
CA PRO A 586 -3.39 -26.11 -7.11
C PRO A 586 -3.31 -27.50 -6.47
N ASP A 587 -2.27 -27.82 -5.68
CA ASP A 587 -2.12 -29.17 -5.11
C ASP A 587 -3.36 -29.61 -4.32
N PRO A 588 -3.96 -28.78 -3.43
CA PRO A 588 -5.21 -29.17 -2.76
C PRO A 588 -6.42 -29.24 -3.70
N VAL A 589 -6.37 -28.57 -4.86
CA VAL A 589 -7.42 -28.72 -5.88
C VAL A 589 -7.27 -30.06 -6.60
N LEU A 590 -6.03 -30.51 -6.86
CA LEU A 590 -5.77 -31.83 -7.42
C LEU A 590 -6.21 -32.92 -6.43
N GLU A 591 -5.86 -32.79 -5.15
CA GLU A 591 -6.34 -33.70 -4.08
C GLU A 591 -7.88 -33.74 -4.04
N GLU A 592 -8.56 -32.59 -4.11
CA GLU A 592 -10.04 -32.52 -4.17
C GLU A 592 -10.60 -33.20 -5.42
N LEU A 593 -9.91 -33.17 -6.56
CA LEU A 593 -10.32 -33.86 -7.79
C LEU A 593 -10.07 -35.37 -7.72
N GLU A 594 -8.95 -35.81 -7.13
CA GLU A 594 -8.65 -37.22 -6.88
C GLU A 594 -9.75 -37.85 -5.99
N GLU A 595 -10.15 -37.15 -4.92
CA GLU A 595 -11.25 -37.60 -4.05
C GLU A 595 -12.58 -37.72 -4.80
N LEU A 596 -12.85 -36.85 -5.78
CA LEU A 596 -14.07 -36.89 -6.59
C LEU A 596 -14.08 -38.06 -7.58
N PHE A 597 -12.92 -38.52 -8.02
CA PHE A 597 -12.75 -39.71 -8.86
C PHE A 597 -12.67 -41.01 -8.03
N ASP A 598 -12.96 -40.97 -6.72
CA ASP A 598 -12.85 -42.11 -5.79
C ASP A 598 -11.45 -42.79 -5.81
N LEU A 599 -10.36 -42.02 -6.03
CA LEU A 599 -8.97 -42.51 -6.13
C LEU A 599 -8.23 -42.66 -4.79
#